data_AF-A0A3S8ZTU2-F1
#
_entry.id   AF-A0A3S8ZTU2-F1
#
_cell.length_a   1.000
_cell.length_b   1.000
_cell.length_c   1.000
_cell.angle_alpha   90.00
_cell.angle_beta   90.00
_cell.angle_gamma   90.00
#
_symmetry.space_group_name_H-M   'P 1'
#
loop_
_entity.id
_entity.type
_entity.pdbx_description
1 polymer ?
#
loop_
_entity_poly.entity_id
_entity_poly.type
_entity_poly.pdbx_seq_one_letter_code
_entity_poly.pdbx_strand_id
1 'polypeptide(L)'
;MLRPGMTPCRAQSQPRLFKLALFCISCLLCAWVWADAGDIKVQKAEASFADNRIEIAARFDISLSNDLQEALKNGLSLAFVYEFQLTRPRMYSWYRQISDGFGPNAMLSYQLSYHSLSRQYRLHIGSFYRNFSNVNDALAALGIVRNWGILSDSNIARDRNPDFAGKVRLKLDRSRLPKTYQLTAFGHEEWQLESPWVDLVKVRTEDAVSNE
;
A
#
# COMPACT_ATOMS: atom_id res chain seq x y z
N MET A 1 61.20 55.22 -46.93
CA MET A 1 60.67 53.85 -47.14
C MET A 1 60.44 53.22 -45.77
N LEU A 2 59.19 53.15 -45.32
CA LEU A 2 58.80 52.54 -44.04
C LEU A 2 57.54 51.69 -44.29
N ARG A 3 57.63 50.37 -44.05
CA ARG A 3 56.48 49.45 -44.00
C ARG A 3 56.27 49.06 -42.53
N PRO A 4 55.07 49.22 -41.95
CA PRO A 4 54.76 48.65 -40.65
C PRO A 4 54.27 47.19 -40.81
N GLY A 5 54.74 46.32 -39.92
CA GLY A 5 54.29 44.93 -39.79
C GLY A 5 52.93 44.83 -39.10
N MET A 6 52.09 43.90 -39.58
CA MET A 6 50.85 43.49 -38.94
C MET A 6 51.12 42.33 -37.97
N THR A 7 50.70 42.47 -36.72
CA THR A 7 50.58 41.39 -35.74
C THR A 7 49.21 40.70 -35.86
N PRO A 8 49.12 39.37 -35.69
CA PRO A 8 47.85 38.65 -35.67
C PRO A 8 47.15 38.76 -34.31
N CYS A 9 45.83 38.95 -34.36
CA CYS A 9 44.94 39.02 -33.20
C CYS A 9 44.70 37.61 -32.64
N ARG A 10 45.10 37.38 -31.37
CA ARG A 10 44.93 36.12 -30.65
C ARG A 10 43.53 36.07 -30.05
N ALA A 11 42.61 35.33 -30.67
CA ALA A 11 41.27 35.07 -30.14
C ALA A 11 41.38 34.18 -28.88
N GLN A 12 41.21 34.81 -27.71
CA GLN A 12 41.26 34.15 -26.41
C GLN A 12 39.90 33.54 -26.10
N SER A 13 39.77 32.22 -26.30
CA SER A 13 38.60 31.42 -25.95
C SER A 13 38.35 31.46 -24.44
N GLN A 14 37.18 31.93 -24.02
CA GLN A 14 36.77 32.16 -22.63
C GLN A 14 36.29 30.86 -21.94
N PRO A 15 37.05 30.25 -21.01
CA PRO A 15 36.68 28.99 -20.35
C PRO A 15 35.63 29.14 -19.23
N ARG A 16 35.23 30.38 -18.89
CA ARG A 16 34.30 30.67 -17.78
C ARG A 16 32.84 30.42 -18.14
N LEU A 17 32.44 30.69 -19.39
CA LEU A 17 31.08 30.43 -19.88
C LEU A 17 30.76 28.93 -19.93
N PHE A 18 31.73 28.10 -20.29
CA PHE A 18 31.56 26.64 -20.31
C PHE A 18 31.36 26.05 -18.90
N LYS A 19 32.05 26.57 -17.88
CA LYS A 19 31.90 26.10 -16.49
C LYS A 19 30.53 26.47 -15.89
N LEU A 20 30.00 27.65 -16.23
CA LEU A 20 28.66 28.07 -15.81
C LEU A 20 27.55 27.25 -16.51
N ALA A 21 27.71 26.98 -17.81
CA ALA A 21 26.79 26.10 -18.54
C ALA A 21 26.78 24.67 -17.97
N LEU A 22 27.94 24.11 -17.63
CA LEU A 22 28.06 22.78 -17.04
C LEU A 22 27.45 22.71 -15.63
N PHE A 23 27.58 23.76 -14.83
CA PHE A 23 26.95 23.86 -13.51
C PHE A 23 25.42 23.96 -13.61
N CYS A 24 24.90 24.75 -14.57
CA CYS A 24 23.46 24.83 -14.81
C CYS A 24 22.87 23.51 -15.32
N ILE A 25 23.57 22.80 -16.21
CA ILE A 25 23.16 21.47 -16.69
C ILE A 25 23.18 20.45 -15.53
N SER A 26 24.21 20.47 -14.69
CA SER A 26 24.27 19.61 -13.50
C SER A 26 23.12 19.89 -12.52
N CYS A 27 22.70 21.14 -12.37
CA CYS A 27 21.60 21.51 -11.49
C CYS A 27 20.22 21.11 -12.09
N LEU A 28 20.09 21.19 -13.43
CA LEU A 28 18.89 20.75 -14.14
C LEU A 28 18.69 19.23 -14.09
N LEU A 29 19.79 18.45 -14.13
CA LEU A 29 19.74 16.99 -14.02
C LEU A 29 19.37 16.49 -12.60
N CYS A 30 19.70 17.24 -11.54
CA CYS A 30 19.30 16.87 -10.18
C CYS A 30 17.84 17.18 -9.84
N ALA A 31 17.14 17.99 -10.64
CA ALA A 31 15.77 18.40 -10.35
C ALA A 31 14.71 17.33 -10.66
N TRP A 32 15.08 16.23 -11.35
CA TRP A 32 14.11 15.24 -11.86
C TRP A 32 13.93 13.99 -11.01
N VAL A 33 14.58 13.88 -9.85
CA VAL A 33 14.39 12.72 -8.95
C VAL A 33 13.59 13.14 -7.72
N TRP A 34 12.33 13.50 -7.96
CA TRP A 34 11.30 13.40 -6.92
C TRP A 34 10.62 12.07 -7.16
N ALA A 35 11.16 11.01 -6.55
CA ALA A 35 10.50 9.72 -6.51
C ALA A 35 9.27 9.86 -5.60
N ASP A 36 8.08 9.70 -6.18
CA ASP A 36 6.84 9.62 -5.42
C ASP A 36 6.82 8.24 -4.74
N ALA A 37 7.18 8.23 -3.45
CA ALA A 37 7.09 7.04 -2.63
C ALA A 37 5.61 6.76 -2.36
N GLY A 38 5.16 5.55 -2.71
CA GLY A 38 3.80 5.13 -2.42
C GLY A 38 3.55 5.14 -0.91
N ASP A 39 2.32 5.46 -0.51
CA ASP A 39 1.94 5.57 0.91
C ASP A 39 0.59 4.88 1.17
N ILE A 40 0.41 4.35 2.38
CA ILE A 40 -0.87 3.84 2.86
C ILE A 40 -1.27 4.59 4.13
N LYS A 41 -2.30 5.43 4.02
CA LYS A 41 -2.88 6.17 5.15
C LYS A 41 -4.09 5.45 5.70
N VAL A 42 -4.16 5.35 7.03
CA VAL A 42 -5.31 4.73 7.68
C VAL A 42 -6.37 5.79 7.93
N GLN A 43 -7.58 5.57 7.42
CA GLN A 43 -8.71 6.48 7.66
C GLN A 43 -9.61 6.00 8.79
N LYS A 44 -9.98 4.71 8.80
CA LYS A 44 -10.91 4.15 9.78
C LYS A 44 -10.60 2.69 10.04
N ALA A 45 -10.72 2.24 11.28
CA ALA A 45 -10.55 0.85 11.64
C ALA A 45 -11.47 0.52 12.82
N GLU A 46 -12.47 -0.32 12.56
CA GLU A 46 -13.57 -0.61 13.47
C GLU A 46 -13.82 -2.11 13.56
N ALA A 47 -14.24 -2.54 14.74
CA ALA A 47 -14.69 -3.89 15.01
C ALA A 47 -16.10 -3.89 15.59
N SER A 48 -16.99 -4.69 15.02
CA SER A 48 -18.35 -4.92 15.51
C SER A 48 -18.55 -6.40 15.84
N PHE A 49 -19.49 -6.66 16.76
CA PHE A 49 -19.90 -8.01 17.13
C PHE A 49 -21.21 -8.32 16.41
N ALA A 50 -21.23 -9.37 15.59
CA ALA A 50 -22.42 -9.82 14.85
C ALA A 50 -22.58 -11.34 15.02
N ASP A 51 -23.75 -11.82 15.41
CA ASP A 51 -24.19 -13.23 15.38
C ASP A 51 -23.07 -14.29 15.51
N ASN A 52 -22.32 -14.27 16.62
CA ASN A 52 -21.27 -15.25 16.94
C ASN A 52 -19.94 -15.13 16.14
N ARG A 53 -19.72 -14.00 15.45
CA ARG A 53 -18.44 -13.62 14.83
C ARG A 53 -18.09 -12.16 15.12
N ILE A 54 -16.83 -11.80 14.93
CA ILE A 54 -16.39 -10.40 15.01
C ILE A 54 -16.17 -9.92 13.58
N GLU A 55 -16.86 -8.86 13.19
CA GLU A 55 -16.68 -8.25 11.88
C GLU A 55 -15.74 -7.07 11.98
N ILE A 56 -14.73 -7.05 11.11
CA ILE A 56 -13.82 -5.93 10.97
C ILE A 56 -14.25 -5.10 9.76
N ALA A 57 -14.33 -3.79 9.98
CA ALA A 57 -14.47 -2.79 8.93
C ALA A 57 -13.27 -1.85 8.98
N ALA A 58 -12.51 -1.77 7.90
CA ALA A 58 -11.36 -0.87 7.84
C ALA A 58 -11.32 -0.15 6.49
N ARG A 59 -10.82 1.08 6.53
CA ARG A 59 -10.66 1.95 5.36
C ARG A 59 -9.25 2.51 5.36
N PHE A 60 -8.54 2.18 4.29
CA PHE A 60 -7.21 2.67 3.98
C PHE A 60 -7.28 3.50 2.71
N ASP A 61 -6.49 4.56 2.68
CA ASP A 61 -6.22 5.36 1.50
C ASP A 61 -4.86 4.96 0.96
N ILE A 62 -4.80 4.58 -0.32
CA ILE A 62 -3.65 3.90 -0.90
C ILE A 62 -3.18 4.71 -2.09
N SER A 63 -1.95 5.18 -2.03
CA SER A 63 -1.25 5.84 -3.13
C SER A 63 -0.12 4.94 -3.61
N LEU A 64 -0.15 4.56 -4.88
CA LEU A 64 0.93 3.79 -5.50
C LEU A 64 2.02 4.72 -6.02
N SER A 65 3.28 4.33 -5.81
CA SER A 65 4.43 4.95 -6.49
C SER A 65 4.31 4.82 -8.01
N ASN A 66 4.96 5.72 -8.73
CA ASN A 66 4.95 5.67 -10.20
C ASN A 66 5.49 4.33 -10.74
N ASP A 67 6.51 3.76 -10.09
CA ASP A 67 7.10 2.47 -10.44
C ASP A 67 6.11 1.31 -10.30
N LEU A 68 5.35 1.27 -9.20
CA LEU A 68 4.32 0.25 -8.98
C LEU A 68 3.18 0.39 -10.00
N GLN A 69 2.80 1.62 -10.37
CA GLN A 69 1.78 1.86 -11.39
C GLN A 69 2.25 1.40 -12.77
N GLU A 70 3.50 1.68 -13.14
CA GLU A 70 4.09 1.24 -14.40
C GLU A 70 4.23 -0.28 -14.45
N ALA A 71 4.71 -0.90 -13.36
CA ALA A 71 4.79 -2.34 -13.25
C ALA A 71 3.41 -3.01 -13.39
N LEU A 72 2.37 -2.45 -12.75
CA LEU A 72 0.99 -2.92 -12.90
C LEU A 72 0.54 -2.87 -14.37
N LYS A 73 0.80 -1.75 -15.08
CA LYS A 73 0.48 -1.59 -16.51
C LYS A 73 1.23 -2.58 -17.40
N ASN A 74 2.45 -2.94 -17.02
CA ASN A 74 3.25 -3.97 -17.69
C ASN A 74 2.73 -5.41 -17.46
N GLY A 75 1.61 -5.56 -16.75
CA GLY A 75 0.95 -6.85 -16.52
C GLY A 75 1.37 -7.54 -15.22
N LEU A 76 2.13 -6.86 -14.36
CA LEU A 76 2.46 -7.37 -13.04
C LEU A 76 1.19 -7.38 -12.17
N SER A 77 0.99 -8.44 -11.39
CA SER A 77 -0.08 -8.48 -10.42
C SER A 77 0.44 -8.14 -9.03
N LEU A 78 -0.19 -7.15 -8.40
CA LEU A 78 0.15 -6.68 -7.05
C LEU A 78 -0.77 -7.35 -6.05
N ALA A 79 -0.19 -8.17 -5.15
CA ALA A 79 -0.93 -8.83 -4.10
C ALA A 79 -0.89 -7.97 -2.82
N PHE A 80 -2.06 -7.59 -2.32
CA PHE A 80 -2.22 -6.86 -1.07
C PHE A 80 -2.74 -7.80 0.00
N VAL A 81 -2.26 -7.65 1.23
CA VAL A 81 -2.68 -8.48 2.35
C VAL A 81 -3.09 -7.59 3.51
N TYR A 82 -4.33 -7.79 3.94
CA TYR A 82 -4.82 -7.34 5.23
C TYR A 82 -4.36 -8.32 6.29
N GLU A 83 -3.64 -7.81 7.28
CA GLU A 83 -3.21 -8.57 8.44
C GLU A 83 -3.97 -8.08 9.65
N PHE A 84 -4.58 -9.03 10.36
CA PHE A 84 -5.16 -8.81 11.65
C PHE A 84 -4.31 -9.52 12.69
N GLN A 85 -3.98 -8.81 13.76
CA GLN A 85 -3.28 -9.36 14.90
C GLN A 85 -4.06 -9.06 16.17
N LEU A 86 -4.39 -10.11 16.90
CA LEU A 86 -4.97 -9.96 18.22
C LEU A 86 -3.89 -9.57 19.24
N THR A 87 -4.09 -8.45 19.95
CA THR A 87 -3.08 -7.89 20.87
C THR A 87 -3.32 -8.24 22.34
N ARG A 88 -4.56 -8.43 22.79
CA ARG A 88 -4.84 -8.85 24.19
C ARG A 88 -6.00 -9.84 24.29
N PRO A 89 -5.71 -11.10 24.67
CA PRO A 89 -6.67 -11.99 25.30
C PRO A 89 -6.33 -12.15 26.79
N ARG A 90 -7.01 -11.41 27.68
CA ARG A 90 -6.71 -11.42 29.11
C ARG A 90 -7.44 -12.54 29.85
N MET A 91 -7.41 -13.80 29.38
CA MET A 91 -7.96 -14.94 30.15
C MET A 91 -7.29 -16.28 29.85
N TYR A 92 -7.11 -17.08 30.91
CA TYR A 92 -6.62 -18.47 30.94
C TYR A 92 -7.37 -19.42 29.97
N SER A 93 -8.61 -19.06 29.54
CA SER A 93 -9.43 -19.84 28.61
C SER A 93 -8.93 -19.87 27.15
N TRP A 94 -8.02 -18.97 26.75
CA TRP A 94 -7.54 -18.90 25.37
C TRP A 94 -6.40 -19.88 25.06
N TYR A 95 -5.63 -20.30 26.07
CA TYR A 95 -4.53 -21.25 25.89
C TYR A 95 -5.01 -22.64 25.41
N ARG A 96 -6.23 -23.03 25.79
CA ARG A 96 -6.90 -24.26 25.33
C ARG A 96 -7.54 -24.14 23.94
N GLN A 97 -7.59 -22.95 23.35
CA GLN A 97 -8.26 -22.70 22.08
C GLN A 97 -7.28 -22.67 20.91
N ILE A 98 -6.00 -22.37 21.15
CA ILE A 98 -4.93 -22.46 20.13
C ILE A 98 -4.76 -23.90 19.63
N SER A 99 -5.11 -24.91 20.45
CA SER A 99 -5.02 -26.33 20.08
C SER A 99 -6.10 -26.79 19.08
N ASP A 100 -7.21 -26.08 18.94
CA ASP A 100 -8.32 -26.45 18.03
C ASP A 100 -8.17 -25.81 16.63
N GLY A 101 -7.00 -25.28 16.28
CA GLY A 101 -6.72 -24.69 14.96
C GLY A 101 -7.00 -23.19 14.83
N PHE A 102 -7.23 -22.49 15.95
CA PHE A 102 -7.49 -21.05 15.98
C PHE A 102 -6.18 -20.24 15.94
N GLY A 103 -5.98 -19.47 14.87
CA GLY A 103 -4.85 -18.56 14.73
C GLY A 103 -5.13 -17.20 15.39
N PRO A 104 -4.23 -16.65 16.24
CA PRO A 104 -4.34 -15.27 16.75
C PRO A 104 -4.18 -14.20 15.65
N ASN A 105 -3.76 -14.63 14.45
CA ASN A 105 -3.59 -13.78 13.28
C ASN A 105 -4.57 -14.24 12.19
N ALA A 106 -5.22 -13.29 11.54
CA ALA A 106 -6.03 -13.55 10.35
C ALA A 106 -5.46 -12.75 9.18
N MET A 107 -5.51 -13.34 7.98
CA MET A 107 -5.01 -12.71 6.76
C MET A 107 -6.09 -12.74 5.68
N LEU A 108 -6.23 -11.63 4.96
CA LEU A 108 -7.11 -11.54 3.79
C LEU A 108 -6.31 -10.98 2.62
N SER A 109 -6.17 -11.77 1.56
CA SER A 109 -5.37 -11.41 0.38
C SER A 109 -6.25 -10.88 -0.75
N TYR A 110 -5.96 -9.68 -1.22
CA TYR A 110 -6.51 -9.08 -2.43
C TYR A 110 -5.43 -9.06 -3.52
N GLN A 111 -5.85 -9.11 -4.78
CA GLN A 111 -4.91 -9.09 -5.89
C GLN A 111 -5.38 -8.12 -6.97
N LEU A 112 -4.55 -7.14 -7.29
CA LEU A 112 -4.79 -6.17 -8.34
C LEU A 112 -3.97 -6.56 -9.57
N SER A 113 -4.59 -6.54 -10.75
CA SER A 113 -3.94 -6.83 -12.03
C SER A 113 -4.46 -5.89 -13.11
N TYR A 114 -3.68 -5.68 -14.16
CA TYR A 114 -4.10 -4.93 -15.33
C TYR A 114 -4.20 -5.84 -16.55
N HIS A 115 -5.29 -5.73 -17.30
CA HIS A 115 -5.50 -6.45 -18.54
C HIS A 115 -5.35 -5.49 -19.73
N SER A 116 -4.26 -5.64 -20.48
CA SER A 116 -3.87 -4.71 -21.55
C SER A 116 -4.86 -4.67 -22.72
N LEU A 117 -5.44 -5.82 -23.08
CA LEU A 117 -6.38 -5.92 -24.21
C LEU A 117 -7.69 -5.16 -23.94
N SER A 118 -8.26 -5.33 -22.75
CA SER A 118 -9.50 -4.64 -22.36
C SER A 118 -9.26 -3.29 -21.69
N ARG A 119 -7.99 -2.94 -21.41
CA ARG A 119 -7.56 -1.76 -20.66
C ARG A 119 -8.28 -1.60 -19.32
N GLN A 120 -8.52 -2.71 -18.63
CA GLN A 120 -9.25 -2.75 -17.37
C GLN A 120 -8.34 -3.19 -16.24
N TYR A 121 -8.51 -2.55 -15.09
CA TYR A 121 -7.94 -2.99 -13.81
C TYR A 121 -8.88 -4.01 -13.19
N ARG A 122 -8.35 -5.15 -12.76
CA ARG A 122 -9.11 -6.23 -12.14
C ARG A 122 -8.63 -6.43 -10.72
N LEU A 123 -9.55 -6.25 -9.78
CA LEU A 123 -9.37 -6.52 -8.36
C LEU A 123 -9.99 -7.88 -8.03
N HIS A 124 -9.19 -8.80 -7.54
CA HIS A 124 -9.62 -10.09 -7.04
C HIS A 124 -9.77 -10.05 -5.52
N ILE A 125 -10.94 -10.48 -5.05
CA ILE A 125 -11.35 -10.57 -3.65
C ILE A 125 -11.75 -12.01 -3.40
N GLY A 126 -10.79 -12.83 -2.98
CA GLY A 126 -10.99 -14.28 -2.85
C GLY A 126 -11.39 -14.92 -4.20
N SER A 127 -12.62 -15.42 -4.28
CA SER A 127 -13.16 -16.04 -5.50
C SER A 127 -13.84 -15.06 -6.47
N PHE A 128 -14.09 -13.84 -6.03
CA PHE A 128 -14.76 -12.82 -6.83
C PHE A 128 -13.76 -11.87 -7.46
N TYR A 129 -14.12 -11.29 -8.60
CA TYR A 129 -13.34 -10.21 -9.20
C TYR A 129 -14.23 -9.04 -9.59
N ARG A 130 -13.68 -7.84 -9.53
CA ARG A 130 -14.33 -6.60 -9.98
C ARG A 130 -13.41 -5.87 -10.94
N ASN A 131 -13.99 -5.40 -12.04
CA ASN A 131 -13.26 -4.65 -13.06
C ASN A 131 -13.49 -3.14 -12.88
N PHE A 132 -12.46 -2.36 -13.13
CA PHE A 132 -12.44 -0.90 -13.05
C PHE A 132 -11.74 -0.31 -14.28
N SER A 133 -12.15 0.88 -14.69
CA SER A 133 -11.52 1.65 -15.77
C SER A 133 -10.35 2.50 -15.28
N ASN A 134 -10.38 2.95 -14.02
CA ASN A 134 -9.35 3.77 -13.39
C ASN A 134 -8.63 3.01 -12.26
N VAL A 135 -7.33 3.23 -12.14
CA VAL A 135 -6.50 2.67 -11.05
C VAL A 135 -6.94 3.22 -9.70
N ASN A 136 -7.28 4.51 -9.63
CA ASN A 136 -7.67 5.15 -8.37
C ASN A 136 -8.98 4.56 -7.82
N ASP A 137 -9.94 4.25 -8.70
CA ASP A 137 -11.20 3.60 -8.30
C ASP A 137 -10.95 2.17 -7.80
N ALA A 138 -10.04 1.44 -8.46
CA ALA A 138 -9.64 0.12 -8.03
C ALA A 138 -8.94 0.15 -6.67
N LEU A 139 -8.06 1.11 -6.43
CA LEU A 139 -7.37 1.31 -5.15
C LEU A 139 -8.32 1.75 -4.03
N ALA A 140 -9.27 2.64 -4.32
CA ALA A 140 -10.30 3.04 -3.38
C ALA A 140 -11.17 1.85 -2.97
N ALA A 141 -11.54 1.00 -3.92
CA ALA A 141 -12.27 -0.24 -3.62
C ALA A 141 -11.39 -1.27 -2.89
N LEU A 142 -10.10 -1.36 -3.24
CA LEU A 142 -9.13 -2.23 -2.58
C LEU A 142 -8.98 -1.86 -1.12
N GLY A 143 -8.83 -0.57 -0.80
CA GLY A 143 -8.58 -0.05 0.53
C GLY A 143 -9.77 -0.13 1.50
N ILE A 144 -10.97 -0.42 1.00
CA ILE A 144 -12.18 -0.59 1.80
C ILE A 144 -12.43 -2.08 2.02
N VAL A 145 -12.39 -2.50 3.29
CA VAL A 145 -12.84 -3.83 3.71
C VAL A 145 -14.01 -3.69 4.68
N ARG A 146 -15.09 -4.41 4.41
CA ARG A 146 -16.31 -4.45 5.24
C ARG A 146 -16.71 -5.89 5.46
N ASN A 147 -17.34 -6.17 6.60
CA ASN A 147 -17.85 -7.50 6.96
C ASN A 147 -16.76 -8.59 6.88
N TRP A 148 -15.51 -8.22 7.16
CA TRP A 148 -14.45 -9.23 7.27
C TRP A 148 -14.62 -9.93 8.61
N GLY A 149 -15.41 -11.00 8.60
CA GLY A 149 -15.71 -11.72 9.81
C GLY A 149 -14.59 -12.68 10.17
N ILE A 150 -13.98 -12.41 11.32
CA ILE A 150 -12.93 -13.19 11.96
C ILE A 150 -13.48 -13.83 13.24
N LEU A 151 -12.79 -14.84 13.75
CA LEU A 151 -13.12 -15.50 15.02
C LEU A 151 -14.56 -16.05 15.09
N SER A 152 -15.02 -16.66 13.99
CA SER A 152 -16.27 -17.44 13.96
C SER A 152 -16.24 -18.52 15.04
N ASP A 153 -17.34 -18.66 15.78
CA ASP A 153 -17.53 -19.66 16.85
C ASP A 153 -16.57 -19.54 18.04
N SER A 154 -15.95 -18.37 18.21
CA SER A 154 -15.18 -18.08 19.41
C SER A 154 -16.10 -17.64 20.55
N ASN A 155 -15.84 -18.13 21.78
CA ASN A 155 -16.50 -17.63 22.99
C ASN A 155 -16.36 -16.11 23.16
N ILE A 156 -15.38 -15.47 22.51
CA ILE A 156 -15.15 -14.02 22.56
C ILE A 156 -16.25 -13.27 21.81
N ALA A 157 -16.64 -13.82 20.65
CA ALA A 157 -17.76 -13.29 19.88
C ALA A 157 -19.08 -13.57 20.60
N ARG A 158 -19.23 -14.73 21.25
CA ARG A 158 -20.42 -15.13 22.00
C ARG A 158 -20.62 -14.32 23.29
N ASP A 159 -19.56 -14.12 24.08
CA ASP A 159 -19.59 -13.40 25.36
C ASP A 159 -19.47 -11.88 25.19
N ARG A 160 -19.40 -11.38 23.95
CA ARG A 160 -19.19 -9.96 23.59
C ARG A 160 -18.10 -9.33 24.46
N ASN A 161 -16.99 -10.04 24.63
CA ASN A 161 -16.01 -9.74 25.67
C ASN A 161 -15.59 -8.25 25.59
N PRO A 162 -15.70 -7.49 26.69
CA PRO A 162 -15.31 -6.08 26.74
C PRO A 162 -13.81 -5.86 26.45
N ASP A 163 -12.96 -6.86 26.68
CA ASP A 163 -11.50 -6.76 26.56
C ASP A 163 -10.94 -7.14 25.17
N PHE A 164 -11.79 -7.24 24.14
CA PHE A 164 -11.31 -7.49 22.78
C PHE A 164 -10.48 -6.30 22.27
N ALA A 165 -9.19 -6.53 22.05
CA ALA A 165 -8.28 -5.59 21.41
C ALA A 165 -7.48 -6.27 20.30
N GLY A 166 -7.63 -5.77 19.09
CA GLY A 166 -6.91 -6.23 17.92
C GLY A 166 -6.39 -5.06 17.08
N LYS A 167 -5.39 -5.35 16.27
CA LYS A 167 -4.76 -4.41 15.35
C LYS A 167 -4.96 -4.90 13.93
N VAL A 168 -5.09 -3.97 13.00
CA VAL A 168 -5.14 -4.24 11.56
C VAL A 168 -4.04 -3.47 10.84
N ARG A 169 -3.51 -4.08 9.80
CA ARG A 169 -2.53 -3.50 8.90
C ARG A 169 -2.85 -3.91 7.46
N LEU A 170 -2.59 -3.02 6.52
CA LEU A 170 -2.60 -3.33 5.10
C LEU A 170 -1.17 -3.23 4.56
N LYS A 171 -0.74 -4.21 3.78
CA LYS A 171 0.57 -4.20 3.14
C LYS A 171 0.56 -4.83 1.76
N LEU A 172 1.52 -4.44 0.93
CA LEU A 172 1.83 -5.11 -0.32
C LEU A 172 2.71 -6.34 -0.06
N ASP A 173 2.24 -7.52 -0.48
CA ASP A 173 2.98 -8.77 -0.37
C ASP A 173 3.95 -8.95 -1.55
N ARG A 174 5.19 -8.56 -1.31
CA ARG A 174 6.29 -8.66 -2.27
C ARG A 174 6.76 -10.10 -2.51
N SER A 175 6.45 -11.03 -1.60
CA SER A 175 6.88 -12.43 -1.74
C SER A 175 6.18 -13.13 -2.91
N ARG A 176 5.00 -12.62 -3.30
CA ARG A 176 4.22 -13.10 -4.45
C ARG A 176 4.64 -12.47 -5.77
N LEU A 177 5.59 -11.54 -5.77
CA LEU A 177 6.13 -10.99 -7.00
C LEU A 177 6.96 -12.06 -7.73
N PRO A 178 6.89 -12.15 -9.07
CA PRO A 178 7.75 -13.01 -9.87
C PRO A 178 9.21 -12.75 -9.53
N LYS A 179 10.03 -13.81 -9.50
CA LYS A 179 11.43 -13.74 -9.08
C LYS A 179 12.25 -12.67 -9.83
N THR A 180 11.90 -12.39 -11.08
CA THR A 180 12.54 -11.34 -11.90
C THR A 180 12.38 -9.94 -11.31
N TYR A 181 11.25 -9.64 -10.67
CA TYR A 181 10.97 -8.34 -10.06
C TYR A 181 11.41 -8.25 -8.59
N GLN A 182 11.70 -9.40 -7.95
CA GLN A 182 12.19 -9.39 -6.57
C GLN A 182 13.52 -8.63 -6.44
N LEU A 183 14.39 -8.72 -7.44
CA LEU A 183 15.67 -8.01 -7.50
C LEU A 183 15.50 -6.49 -7.44
N THR A 184 14.52 -5.94 -8.13
CA THR A 184 14.19 -4.51 -8.11
C THR A 184 13.57 -4.11 -6.77
N ALA A 185 12.72 -4.96 -6.19
CA ALA A 185 12.07 -4.64 -4.94
C ALA A 185 13.05 -4.58 -3.75
N PHE A 186 14.14 -5.37 -3.73
CA PHE A 186 15.06 -5.47 -2.57
C PHE A 186 15.76 -4.16 -2.18
N GLY A 187 15.98 -3.24 -3.12
CA GLY A 187 16.71 -1.98 -2.86
C GLY A 187 15.84 -0.71 -2.80
N HIS A 188 14.57 -0.80 -3.16
CA HIS A 188 13.73 0.37 -3.43
C HIS A 188 12.58 0.52 -2.42
N GLU A 189 12.56 1.64 -1.69
CA GLU A 189 11.45 2.01 -0.79
C GLU A 189 10.15 2.22 -1.57
N GLU A 190 10.23 2.55 -2.86
CA GLU A 190 9.09 2.73 -3.75
C GLU A 190 8.23 1.46 -3.91
N TRP A 191 8.81 0.29 -3.59
CA TRP A 191 8.14 -1.01 -3.59
C TRP A 191 7.72 -1.48 -2.18
N GLN A 192 8.04 -0.71 -1.14
CA GLN A 192 7.65 -0.95 0.24
C GLN A 192 6.39 -0.16 0.57
N LEU A 193 5.24 -0.78 0.29
CA LEU A 193 3.96 -0.16 0.54
C LEU A 193 3.26 -0.88 1.70
N GLU A 194 3.34 -0.29 2.88
CA GLU A 194 2.83 -0.86 4.13
C GLU A 194 2.25 0.23 5.03
N SER A 195 1.09 -0.01 5.62
CA SER A 195 0.52 0.87 6.63
C SER A 195 1.12 0.59 8.01
N PRO A 196 1.15 1.57 8.93
CA PRO A 196 1.35 1.28 10.34
C PRO A 196 0.23 0.37 10.87
N TRP A 197 0.50 -0.34 11.96
CA TRP A 197 -0.53 -1.08 12.70
C TRP A 197 -1.49 -0.10 13.36
N VAL A 198 -2.79 -0.32 13.18
CA VAL A 198 -3.82 0.51 13.79
C VAL A 198 -4.72 -0.33 14.67
N ASP A 199 -4.93 0.15 15.89
CA ASP A 199 -5.83 -0.44 16.87
C ASP A 199 -7.29 -0.31 16.40
N LEU A 200 -8.03 -1.41 16.51
CA LEU A 200 -9.44 -1.44 16.15
C LEU A 200 -10.27 -0.75 17.24
N VAL A 201 -11.14 0.17 16.82
CA VAL A 201 -12.13 0.78 17.69
C VAL A 201 -13.39 -0.09 17.71
N LYS A 202 -13.86 -0.46 18.91
CA LYS A 202 -15.10 -1.24 19.06
C LYS A 202 -16.30 -0.35 18.80
N VAL A 203 -17.10 -0.68 17.79
CA VAL A 203 -18.39 -0.03 17.53
C VAL A 203 -19.47 -0.82 18.26
N ARG A 204 -20.25 -0.16 19.12
CA ARG A 204 -21.45 -0.77 19.69
C ARG A 204 -22.54 -0.75 18.62
N THR A 205 -23.16 -1.90 18.38
CA THR A 205 -24.25 -2.08 17.41
C THR A 205 -25.50 -1.23 17.71
N GLU A 206 -25.56 -0.48 18.82
CA GLU A 206 -26.71 0.34 19.23
C GLU A 206 -26.95 1.60 18.36
N ASP A 207 -25.97 2.07 17.59
CA ASP A 207 -26.10 3.30 16.79
C ASP A 207 -26.75 3.10 15.40
N ALA A 208 -27.20 1.87 15.08
CA ALA A 208 -27.73 1.54 13.75
C ALA A 208 -29.25 1.76 13.58
N VAL A 209 -29.98 2.20 14.62
CA VAL A 209 -31.46 2.29 14.59
C VAL A 209 -31.99 3.73 14.40
N SER A 210 -31.13 4.75 14.34
CA SER A 210 -31.59 6.15 14.36
C SER A 210 -31.29 6.93 13.08
N ASN A 211 -31.72 6.43 11.92
CA ASN A 211 -31.93 7.24 10.71
C ASN A 211 -32.91 6.50 9.78
N GLU A 212 -34.19 6.49 10.18
CA GLU A 212 -35.32 6.51 9.25
C GLU A 212 -35.75 7.96 9.01
#